data_AF-A0A3D6B5R9-F1
#
_entry.id   AF-A0A3D6B5R9-F1
#
_cell.length_a   1.000
_cell.length_b   1.000
_cell.length_c   1.000
_cell.angle_alpha   90.00
_cell.angle_beta   90.00
_cell.angle_gamma   90.00
#
_symmetry.space_group_name_H-M   'P 1'
#
loop_
_entity.id
_entity.type
_entity.pdbx_description
1 polymer ?
#
loop_
_entity_poly.entity_id
_entity_poly.type
_entity_poly.pdbx_seq_one_letter_code
_entity_poly.pdbx_strand_id
1 'polypeptide(L)'
;MARDVVYLPVSEAIDGYSKVISYPILGNEDGGFKSLKPDRFHAEHVRLTAKYPEDESNLIISGLHYELFYWDGMWKSLGCKVAQDNFIEFDNVPINALLWLRNLDEGVQERIFVYQKDKQVWY
;
A
#
# COMPACT_ATOMS: atom_id res chain seq x y z
N MET A 1 -18.72 2.06 13.96
CA MET A 1 -17.76 3.06 13.44
C MET A 1 -16.67 2.27 12.73
N ALA A 2 -16.45 2.51 11.44
CA ALA A 2 -15.32 1.91 10.73
C ALA A 2 -14.03 2.50 11.31
N ARG A 3 -13.19 1.65 11.89
CA ARG A 3 -11.89 1.99 12.47
C ARG A 3 -10.83 1.28 11.64
N ASP A 4 -9.72 1.94 11.32
CA ASP A 4 -8.64 1.40 10.48
C ASP A 4 -9.11 0.91 9.11
N VAL A 5 -10.04 1.64 8.47
CA VAL A 5 -10.54 1.29 7.14
C VAL A 5 -10.07 2.34 6.14
N VAL A 6 -9.48 1.88 5.04
CA VAL A 6 -9.30 2.67 3.83
C VAL A 6 -10.53 2.50 2.96
N TYR A 7 -11.22 3.60 2.68
CA TYR A 7 -12.39 3.62 1.82
C TYR A 7 -12.02 4.23 0.47
N LEU A 8 -12.41 3.59 -0.63
CA LEU A 8 -12.30 4.16 -1.97
C LEU A 8 -13.68 4.66 -2.41
N PRO A 9 -13.91 5.99 -2.50
CA PRO A 9 -15.18 6.51 -2.96
C PRO A 9 -15.37 6.27 -4.46
N VAL A 10 -16.49 5.63 -4.78
CA VAL A 10 -16.92 5.33 -6.14
C VAL A 10 -18.29 5.96 -6.36
N SER A 11 -18.50 6.61 -7.51
CA SER A 11 -19.84 7.01 -7.95
C SER A 11 -20.30 6.11 -9.08
N GLU A 12 -21.58 5.77 -9.09
CA GLU A 12 -22.20 5.19 -10.28
C GLU A 12 -22.34 6.27 -11.36
N ALA A 13 -21.74 6.01 -12.52
CA ALA A 13 -22.03 6.78 -13.72
C ALA A 13 -23.40 6.37 -14.27
N ILE A 14 -24.08 7.30 -14.96
CA ILE A 14 -25.46 7.18 -15.48
C ILE A 14 -25.60 5.99 -16.45
N ASP A 15 -24.50 5.50 -17.00
CA ASP A 15 -24.40 4.34 -17.90
C ASP A 15 -24.10 3.00 -17.20
N GLY A 16 -24.13 2.95 -15.86
CA GLY A 16 -23.92 1.74 -15.07
C GLY A 16 -22.47 1.39 -14.76
N TYR A 17 -21.51 2.23 -15.18
CA TYR A 17 -20.10 2.04 -14.82
C TYR A 17 -19.75 2.73 -13.50
N SER A 18 -19.05 2.00 -12.63
CA SER A 18 -18.45 2.57 -11.42
C SER A 18 -17.26 3.45 -11.80
N LYS A 19 -17.33 4.76 -11.52
CA LYS A 19 -16.20 5.68 -11.68
C LYS A 19 -15.57 5.95 -10.32
N VAL A 20 -14.28 5.65 -10.19
CA VAL A 20 -13.49 6.12 -9.05
C VAL A 20 -13.38 7.64 -9.17
N ILE A 21 -14.01 8.36 -8.25
CA ILE A 21 -14.11 9.83 -8.29
C ILE A 21 -13.09 10.52 -7.39
N SER A 22 -12.36 9.76 -6.57
CA SER A 22 -11.38 10.32 -5.64
C SER A 22 -10.30 9.32 -5.25
N TYR A 23 -9.28 9.83 -4.57
CA TYR A 23 -8.25 9.00 -3.94
C TYR A 23 -8.81 8.30 -2.70
N PRO A 24 -8.21 7.16 -2.30
CA PRO A 24 -8.59 6.45 -1.08
C PRO A 24 -8.59 7.41 0.11
N ILE A 25 -9.59 7.31 0.96
CA ILE A 25 -9.75 8.12 2.16
C ILE A 25 -9.49 7.22 3.36
N LEU A 26 -8.57 7.68 4.20
CA LEU A 26 -8.28 7.09 5.49
C LEU A 26 -9.14 7.77 6.56
N GLY A 27 -9.92 6.98 7.31
CA GLY A 27 -10.58 7.45 8.53
C GLY A 27 -9.63 7.32 9.72
N ASN A 28 -9.32 8.45 10.36
CA ASN A 28 -8.50 8.49 11.57
C ASN A 28 -9.35 8.25 12.82
N GLU A 29 -8.69 7.90 13.94
CA GLU A 29 -9.36 7.65 15.23
C GLU A 29 -10.06 8.88 15.82
N ASP A 30 -9.61 10.08 15.48
CA ASP A 30 -10.18 11.37 15.89
C ASP A 30 -11.46 11.74 15.11
N GLY A 31 -11.90 10.88 14.18
CA GLY A 31 -13.02 11.16 13.28
C GLY A 31 -12.63 12.03 12.09
N GLY A 32 -11.34 12.39 11.95
CA GLY A 32 -10.80 13.07 10.79
C GLY A 32 -10.71 12.14 9.58
N PHE A 33 -10.71 12.74 8.38
CA PHE A 33 -10.49 12.02 7.13
C PHE A 33 -9.26 12.57 6.43
N LYS A 34 -8.39 11.67 5.96
CA LYS A 34 -7.19 12.02 5.19
C LYS A 34 -7.25 11.37 3.81
N SER A 35 -7.09 12.16 2.76
CA SER A 35 -7.00 11.62 1.40
C SER A 35 -5.58 11.11 1.10
N LEU A 36 -5.48 9.87 0.66
CA LEU A 36 -4.24 9.19 0.23
C LEU A 36 -3.98 9.47 -1.25
N LYS A 37 -3.70 10.73 -1.55
CA LYS A 37 -3.22 11.17 -2.86
C LYS A 37 -1.70 11.07 -2.90
N PRO A 38 -1.12 10.20 -3.75
CA PRO A 38 0.33 10.10 -3.88
C PRO A 38 0.91 11.40 -4.42
N ASP A 39 1.95 11.91 -3.77
CA ASP A 39 2.75 13.02 -4.28
C ASP A 39 3.80 12.48 -5.25
N ARG A 40 3.69 12.85 -6.53
CA ARG A 40 4.62 12.38 -7.57
C ARG A 40 5.92 13.16 -7.63
N PHE A 41 6.03 14.28 -6.91
CA PHE A 41 7.22 15.14 -6.91
C PHE A 41 8.11 14.91 -5.70
N HIS A 42 7.52 14.43 -4.61
CA HIS A 42 8.25 14.05 -3.40
C HIS A 42 8.13 12.55 -3.19
N ALA A 43 9.27 11.89 -3.12
CA ALA A 43 9.33 10.46 -2.93
C ALA A 43 10.24 10.12 -1.74
N GLU A 44 9.95 8.99 -1.14
CA GLU A 44 10.70 8.44 -0.01
C GLU A 44 11.33 7.10 -0.36
N HIS A 45 12.33 6.74 0.43
CA HIS A 45 12.88 5.40 0.48
C HIS A 45 12.12 4.62 1.54
N VAL A 46 11.63 3.44 1.20
CA VAL A 46 10.89 2.59 2.14
C VAL A 46 11.62 1.27 2.34
N ARG A 47 11.72 0.85 3.60
CA ARG A 47 12.21 -0.47 3.99
C ARG A 47 11.07 -1.27 4.60
N LEU A 48 10.80 -2.43 4.03
CA LEU A 48 9.70 -3.32 4.40
C LEU A 48 10.28 -4.62 4.96
N THR A 49 9.74 -5.09 6.08
CA THR A 49 10.25 -6.26 6.82
C THR A 49 9.25 -7.41 6.88
N ALA A 50 7.97 -7.15 6.60
CA ALA A 50 6.94 -8.19 6.54
C ALA A 50 5.77 -7.81 5.63
N LYS A 51 4.98 -8.82 5.27
CA LYS A 51 3.60 -8.69 4.79
C LYS A 51 2.64 -8.70 5.99
N TYR A 52 1.34 -8.57 5.70
CA TYR A 52 0.30 -8.72 6.71
C TYR A 52 -0.18 -10.18 6.82
N PRO A 53 -0.52 -10.67 8.04
CA PRO A 53 -0.23 -10.06 9.33
C PRO A 53 1.28 -9.97 9.58
N GLU A 54 1.73 -8.91 10.27
CA GLU A 54 3.13 -8.70 10.58
C GLU A 54 3.57 -9.64 11.73
N ASP A 55 3.75 -10.91 11.38
CA ASP A 55 4.21 -11.98 12.25
C ASP A 55 5.33 -12.82 11.61
N GLU A 56 5.86 -13.78 12.35
CA GLU A 56 6.98 -14.62 11.92
C GLU A 56 6.72 -15.40 10.62
N SER A 57 5.45 -15.64 10.26
CA SER A 57 5.08 -16.38 9.06
C SER A 57 5.05 -15.54 7.79
N ASN A 58 5.07 -14.21 7.93
CA ASN A 58 4.95 -13.26 6.82
C ASN A 58 6.14 -12.29 6.72
N LEU A 59 7.25 -12.59 7.39
CA LEU A 59 8.50 -11.87 7.22
C LEU A 59 8.95 -11.87 5.75
N ILE A 60 9.73 -10.86 5.37
CA ILE A 60 10.43 -10.87 4.08
C ILE A 60 11.50 -11.95 4.11
N ILE A 61 11.51 -12.79 3.08
CA ILE A 61 12.40 -13.94 2.95
C ILE A 61 13.39 -13.66 1.83
N SER A 62 14.69 -13.71 2.17
CA SER A 62 15.77 -13.58 1.19
C SER A 62 15.64 -14.63 0.08
N GLY A 63 15.82 -14.19 -1.16
CA GLY A 63 15.71 -15.02 -2.37
C GLY A 63 14.31 -15.04 -2.99
N LEU A 64 13.27 -14.55 -2.31
CA LEU A 64 11.94 -14.40 -2.88
C LEU A 64 11.75 -13.07 -3.61
N HIS A 65 10.83 -13.05 -4.56
CA HIS A 65 10.45 -11.94 -5.41
C HIS A 65 9.27 -11.20 -4.81
N TYR A 66 9.40 -9.89 -4.73
CA TYR A 66 8.34 -9.01 -4.27
C TYR A 66 8.13 -7.88 -5.26
N GLU A 67 6.87 -7.48 -5.38
CA GLU A 67 6.48 -6.32 -6.18
C GLU A 67 5.68 -5.35 -5.32
N LEU A 68 6.12 -4.10 -5.30
CA LEU A 68 5.44 -3.03 -4.57
C LEU A 68 4.55 -2.25 -5.52
N PHE A 69 3.30 -2.03 -5.11
CA PHE A 69 2.34 -1.21 -5.82
C PHE A 69 1.96 0.02 -5.02
N TYR A 70 1.55 1.07 -5.72
CA TYR A 70 0.87 2.23 -5.14
C TYR A 70 -0.42 2.54 -5.89
N TRP A 71 -1.41 3.11 -5.18
CA TRP A 71 -2.68 3.50 -5.77
C TRP A 71 -2.65 4.92 -6.33
N ASP A 72 -2.99 5.08 -7.61
CA ASP A 72 -3.11 6.38 -8.28
C ASP A 72 -4.18 6.32 -9.38
N GLY A 73 -5.43 6.11 -8.95
CA GLY A 73 -6.58 5.82 -9.83
C GLY A 73 -6.62 4.36 -10.32
N MET A 74 -5.48 3.67 -10.25
CA MET A 74 -5.30 2.23 -10.42
C MET A 74 -4.05 1.80 -9.66
N TRP A 75 -3.88 0.50 -9.41
CA TRP A 75 -2.62 -0.03 -8.89
C TRP A 75 -1.51 0.13 -9.93
N LYS A 76 -0.44 0.83 -9.56
CA LYS A 76 0.75 1.03 -10.38
C LYS A 76 1.94 0.38 -9.69
N SER A 77 2.69 -0.40 -10.45
CA SER A 77 3.91 -1.06 -9.96
C SER A 77 5.04 -0.04 -9.77
N LEU A 78 5.79 -0.21 -8.67
CA LEU A 78 7.07 0.45 -8.38
C LEU A 78 8.26 -0.46 -8.70
N GLY A 79 7.99 -1.61 -9.32
CA GLY A 79 8.98 -2.58 -9.76
C GLY A 79 8.99 -3.86 -8.92
N CYS A 80 9.58 -4.89 -9.51
CA CYS A 80 9.83 -6.18 -8.87
C CYS A 80 11.30 -6.24 -8.38
N LYS A 81 11.51 -6.73 -7.17
CA LYS A 81 12.83 -6.92 -6.57
C LYS A 81 12.93 -8.29 -5.91
N VAL A 82 14.13 -8.87 -5.93
CA VAL A 82 14.47 -10.06 -5.14
C VAL A 82 15.01 -9.58 -3.81
N ALA A 83 14.40 -10.02 -2.69
CA ALA A 83 14.89 -9.71 -1.36
C ALA A 83 16.29 -10.30 -1.18
N GLN A 84 17.25 -9.48 -0.73
CA GLN A 84 18.64 -9.90 -0.49
C GLN A 84 18.91 -10.25 0.99
N ASP A 85 17.95 -9.95 1.86
CA ASP A 85 18.01 -10.13 3.31
C ASP A 85 16.58 -10.32 3.85
N ASN A 86 16.40 -10.26 5.17
CA ASN A 86 15.10 -10.28 5.86
C ASN A 86 14.27 -8.98 5.70
N PHE A 87 14.61 -8.16 4.70
CA PHE A 87 13.92 -6.93 4.35
C PHE A 87 14.03 -6.66 2.85
N ILE A 88 13.17 -5.78 2.36
CA ILE A 88 13.24 -5.28 0.99
C ILE A 88 13.05 -3.77 0.95
N GLU A 89 13.81 -3.11 0.08
CA GLU A 89 13.84 -1.65 -0.02
C GLU A 89 13.34 -1.19 -1.39
N PHE A 90 12.57 -0.12 -1.41
CA PHE A 90 12.12 0.54 -2.63
C PHE A 90 12.45 2.03 -2.56
N ASP A 91 13.02 2.54 -3.65
CA ASP A 91 13.32 3.96 -3.84
C ASP A 91 12.21 4.61 -4.66
N ASN A 92 12.14 5.94 -4.60
CA ASN A 92 11.19 6.73 -5.39
C ASN A 92 9.72 6.35 -5.13
N VAL A 93 9.40 5.93 -3.89
CA VAL A 93 8.02 5.65 -3.49
C VAL A 93 7.29 6.97 -3.23
N PRO A 94 6.17 7.27 -3.92
CA PRO A 94 5.44 8.51 -3.70
C PRO A 94 4.99 8.66 -2.24
N ILE A 95 5.26 9.81 -1.62
CA ILE A 95 4.77 10.06 -0.25
C ILE A 95 3.24 10.16 -0.25
N ASN A 96 2.62 9.89 0.89
CA ASN A 96 1.15 9.92 1.07
C ASN A 96 0.39 8.95 0.13
N ALA A 97 1.05 7.86 -0.28
CA ALA A 97 0.46 6.82 -1.11
C ALA A 97 -0.14 5.68 -0.29
N LEU A 98 -1.21 5.07 -0.81
CA LEU A 98 -1.65 3.74 -0.40
C LEU A 98 -0.80 2.70 -1.13
N LEU A 99 -0.15 1.84 -0.38
CA LEU A 99 0.80 0.84 -0.87
C LEU A 99 0.25 -0.58 -0.72
N TRP A 100 0.74 -1.48 -1.56
CA TRP A 100 0.43 -2.90 -1.51
C TRP A 100 1.67 -3.70 -1.92
N LEU A 101 2.17 -4.53 -1.00
CA LEU A 101 3.32 -5.39 -1.26
C LEU A 101 2.84 -6.80 -1.57
N ARG A 102 3.30 -7.34 -2.71
CA ARG A 102 2.99 -8.69 -3.15
C ARG A 102 4.21 -9.60 -3.06
N ASN A 103 4.00 -10.83 -2.61
CA ASN A 103 5.00 -11.89 -2.77
C ASN A 103 4.62 -12.69 -4.02
N LEU A 104 5.55 -12.81 -4.97
CA LEU A 104 5.27 -13.46 -6.25
C LEU A 104 5.54 -14.97 -6.25
N ASP A 105 6.22 -15.48 -5.22
CA ASP A 105 6.55 -16.89 -5.09
C ASP A 105 5.60 -17.63 -4.14
N GLU A 106 5.23 -17.00 -3.01
CA GLU A 106 4.54 -17.68 -1.90
C GLU A 106 3.47 -16.84 -1.20
N GLY A 107 2.43 -17.55 -0.71
CA GLY A 107 1.39 -17.00 0.15
C GLY A 107 0.30 -16.21 -0.60
N VAL A 108 -0.81 -15.97 0.12
CA VAL A 108 -1.99 -15.24 -0.42
C VAL A 108 -2.43 -14.10 0.51
N GLN A 109 -1.82 -14.00 1.70
CA GLN A 109 -2.12 -12.96 2.67
C GLN A 109 -1.32 -11.71 2.32
N GLU A 110 -2.05 -10.70 1.89
CA GLU A 110 -1.56 -9.39 1.50
C GLU A 110 -2.58 -8.36 1.96
N ARG A 111 -2.12 -7.22 2.44
CA ARG A 111 -2.99 -6.11 2.88
C ARG A 111 -2.38 -4.81 2.41
N ILE A 112 -3.26 -3.85 2.16
CA ILE A 112 -2.86 -2.48 1.85
C ILE A 112 -2.32 -1.80 3.11
N PHE A 113 -1.38 -0.88 2.93
CA PHE A 113 -0.80 -0.13 4.03
C PHE A 113 -0.39 1.27 3.56
N VAL A 114 -0.06 2.12 4.52
CA VAL A 114 0.67 3.37 4.28
C VAL A 114 2.03 3.27 4.95
N TYR A 115 3.03 3.91 4.37
CA TYR A 115 4.33 4.07 5.01
C TYR A 115 4.36 5.41 5.73
N GLN A 116 4.51 5.39 7.05
CA GLN A 116 4.55 6.60 7.87
C GLN A 116 5.53 6.43 9.02
N LYS A 117 6.40 7.43 9.23
CA LYS A 117 7.41 7.43 10.29
C LYS A 117 8.27 6.15 10.24
N ASP A 118 8.72 5.79 9.05
CA ASP A 118 9.57 4.63 8.76
C ASP A 118 8.94 3.27 9.11
N LYS A 119 7.59 3.19 9.12
CA LYS A 119 6.84 1.98 9.48
C LYS A 119 5.65 1.71 8.57
N GLN A 120 5.32 0.43 8.42
CA GLN A 120 4.11 -0.05 7.76
C GLN A 120 2.91 0.13 8.70
N VAL A 121 1.89 0.84 8.25
CA VAL A 121 0.62 1.00 8.98
C VAL A 121 -0.49 0.37 8.14
N TRP A 122 -1.02 -0.75 8.62
CA TRP A 122 -1.93 -1.64 7.90
C TRP A 122 -3.40 -1.22 8.04
N TYR A 123 -4.20 -1.46 6.98
CA TYR A 123 -5.65 -1.22 6.95
C TYR A 123 -6.39 -2.39 6.31
#